data_AF-A0A3D2AYJ0-F1
#
_entry.id   AF-A0A3D2AYJ0-F1
#
_cell.length_a   1.000
_cell.length_b   1.000
_cell.length_c   1.000
_cell.angle_alpha   90.00
_cell.angle_beta   90.00
_cell.angle_gamma   90.00
#
_symmetry.space_group_name_H-M   'P 1'
#
loop_
_entity.id
_entity.type
_entity.pdbx_description
1 polymer ?
#
loop_
_entity_poly.entity_id
_entity_poly.type
_entity_poly.pdbx_seq_one_letter_code
_entity_poly.pdbx_strand_id
1 'polypeptide(L)'
;MKFYIPALTLFAFLLFSACSDDSTVLTNEPSNADDVGSAEIKVIGSPLLSIPNASPSDVYAITKRLKNISVPPPSEELLFSNEPVGSTRNFWGLNIQTPNYFEFEAKVAYSSDNAIWYFPITSNKKLPEIKQAIDEFEKIIWPKTISLFAPELKLPGKIAIVHGSFPGLGGYFSPSDALPQSINRHSNLRM
;
A
#
# COMPACT_ATOMS: atom_id res chain seq x y z
N MET A 1 40.48 29.23 4.13
CA MET A 1 40.33 28.23 5.20
C MET A 1 39.95 26.92 4.54
N LYS A 2 40.87 25.94 4.50
CA LYS A 2 40.73 24.62 3.87
C LYS A 2 40.40 23.59 4.95
N PHE A 3 39.39 22.75 4.75
CA PHE A 3 39.25 21.39 5.32
C PHE A 3 38.28 20.63 4.40
N TYR A 4 38.75 19.81 3.44
CA TYR A 4 39.20 18.40 3.50
C TYR A 4 38.13 17.39 3.95
N ILE A 5 37.76 16.51 3.01
CA ILE A 5 36.88 15.34 3.07
C ILE A 5 37.71 14.12 3.57
N PRO A 6 37.09 13.11 4.21
CA PRO A 6 37.10 11.76 3.64
C PRO A 6 35.68 11.15 3.69
N ALA A 7 35.13 10.68 2.58
CA ALA A 7 35.32 9.36 1.99
C ALA A 7 34.38 8.29 2.59
N LEU A 8 33.59 7.71 1.69
CA LEU A 8 33.28 6.28 1.63
C LEU A 8 32.37 5.69 2.73
N THR A 9 31.09 5.56 2.44
CA THR A 9 30.38 4.30 2.76
C THR A 9 29.29 4.03 1.71
N LEU A 10 29.66 3.17 0.77
CA LEU A 10 28.79 2.33 -0.02
C LEU A 10 28.06 1.40 0.97
N PHE A 11 26.73 1.43 1.05
CA PHE A 11 25.99 0.32 1.63
C PHE A 11 24.85 -0.11 0.71
N ALA A 12 25.14 -1.24 0.08
CA ALA A 12 24.25 -2.06 -0.70
C ALA A 12 23.21 -2.74 0.19
N PHE A 13 22.08 -3.11 -0.44
CA PHE A 13 21.23 -4.26 -0.12
C PHE A 13 20.77 -4.47 1.33
N LEU A 14 19.45 -4.38 1.56
CA LEU A 14 18.76 -5.41 2.34
C LEU A 14 17.42 -5.76 1.69
N LEU A 15 17.45 -6.86 0.93
CA LEU A 15 16.33 -7.77 0.75
C LEU A 15 15.99 -8.36 2.12
N PHE A 16 14.72 -8.37 2.51
CA PHE A 16 14.24 -9.34 3.49
C PHE A 16 13.38 -10.37 2.75
N SER A 17 14.00 -11.53 2.54
CA SER A 17 13.34 -12.81 2.35
C SER A 17 14.02 -13.82 3.29
N ALA A 18 13.24 -14.81 3.72
CA ALA A 18 13.60 -16.00 4.48
C ALA A 18 13.76 -15.85 6.01
N CYS A 19 12.73 -16.36 6.70
CA CYS A 19 12.82 -17.50 7.63
C CYS A 19 14.21 -17.76 8.23
N SER A 20 14.34 -17.57 9.54
CA SER A 20 15.44 -18.16 10.31
C SER A 20 14.85 -18.81 11.55
N ASP A 21 14.75 -20.13 11.49
CA ASP A 21 14.66 -21.01 12.65
C ASP A 21 15.90 -20.80 13.51
N ASP A 22 15.72 -20.26 14.72
CA ASP A 22 16.75 -20.31 15.76
C ASP A 22 16.47 -21.51 16.66
N SER A 23 16.98 -22.66 16.22
CA SER A 23 17.01 -23.88 17.03
C SER A 23 18.18 -23.80 18.00
N THR A 24 17.89 -23.38 19.23
CA THR A 24 18.84 -23.56 20.34
C THR A 24 18.95 -25.06 20.65
N VAL A 25 20.12 -25.61 20.31
CA VAL A 25 20.53 -26.97 20.67
C VAL A 25 20.85 -26.99 22.16
N LEU A 26 19.94 -27.53 22.98
CA LEU A 26 20.27 -28.05 24.31
C LEU A 26 20.49 -29.56 24.19
N THR A 27 21.76 -29.93 24.25
CA THR A 27 22.21 -31.32 24.42
C THR A 27 21.78 -31.85 25.78
N ASN A 28 20.97 -32.90 25.83
CA ASN A 28 20.92 -33.84 26.94
C ASN A 28 20.66 -35.25 26.38
N GLU A 29 21.67 -36.12 26.48
CA GLU A 29 21.56 -37.56 26.23
C GLU A 29 20.75 -38.27 27.34
N PRO A 30 20.26 -39.50 27.11
CA PRO A 30 18.99 -39.97 27.65
C PRO A 30 19.12 -40.61 29.04
N SER A 31 18.22 -40.25 29.97
CA SER A 31 17.94 -41.06 31.16
C SER A 31 16.62 -41.81 30.97
N ASN A 32 16.74 -43.12 31.08
CA ASN A 32 15.69 -44.11 30.88
C ASN A 32 14.57 -44.03 31.93
N ALA A 33 13.43 -44.60 31.53
CA ALA A 33 12.41 -45.26 32.34
C ALA A 33 11.34 -44.39 33.07
N ASP A 34 10.15 -44.49 32.48
CA ASP A 34 8.86 -44.76 33.13
C ASP A 34 7.90 -43.59 33.39
N ASP A 35 6.71 -43.77 32.81
CA ASP A 35 5.40 -43.23 33.19
C ASP A 35 5.03 -41.81 32.76
N VAL A 36 4.60 -41.65 31.50
CA VAL A 36 3.50 -40.75 31.16
C VAL A 36 2.62 -41.44 30.11
N GLY A 37 1.43 -41.84 30.52
CA GLY A 37 0.42 -42.43 29.66
C GLY A 37 0.18 -41.60 28.40
N SER A 38 0.06 -42.28 27.27
CA SER A 38 -0.34 -41.74 25.99
C SER A 38 -1.74 -41.13 26.08
N ALA A 39 -1.82 -39.86 26.47
CA ALA A 39 -2.99 -39.04 26.23
C ALA A 39 -3.05 -38.79 24.72
N GLU A 40 -3.88 -39.56 24.02
CA GLU A 40 -4.32 -39.19 22.67
C GLU A 40 -4.82 -37.75 22.72
N ILE A 41 -4.11 -36.82 22.08
CA ILE A 41 -4.69 -35.53 21.74
C ILE A 41 -5.78 -35.83 20.71
N LYS A 42 -7.01 -35.96 21.20
CA LYS A 42 -8.20 -35.97 20.35
C LYS A 42 -8.23 -34.62 19.65
N VAL A 43 -7.74 -34.55 18.42
CA VAL A 43 -7.90 -33.40 17.54
C VAL A 43 -9.40 -33.34 17.25
N ILE A 44 -10.14 -32.66 18.13
CA ILE A 44 -11.53 -32.30 17.88
C ILE A 44 -11.45 -31.33 16.71
N GLY A 45 -11.87 -31.80 15.53
CA GLY A 45 -11.90 -31.15 14.21
C GLY A 45 -11.27 -29.76 14.11
N SER A 46 -10.35 -29.59 13.15
CA SER A 46 -9.70 -28.31 12.85
C SER A 46 -10.69 -27.14 12.91
N PRO A 47 -10.62 -26.25 13.92
CA PRO A 47 -11.59 -25.16 14.08
C PRO A 47 -11.60 -24.21 12.86
N LEU A 48 -10.55 -24.25 12.04
CA LEU A 48 -10.45 -23.58 10.75
C LEU A 48 -11.48 -24.06 9.70
N LEU A 49 -12.02 -25.28 9.83
CA LEU A 49 -13.09 -25.79 8.94
C LEU A 49 -14.48 -25.26 9.30
N SER A 50 -14.64 -24.65 10.48
CA SER A 50 -15.90 -24.06 10.94
C SER A 50 -16.02 -22.55 10.68
N ILE A 51 -14.95 -21.92 10.17
CA ILE A 51 -15.01 -20.52 9.75
C ILE A 51 -15.75 -20.50 8.41
N PRO A 52 -16.98 -19.94 8.34
CA PRO A 52 -17.66 -19.82 7.06
C PRO A 52 -16.75 -19.03 6.10
N ASN A 53 -16.61 -19.52 4.87
CA ASN A 53 -15.86 -18.82 3.84
C ASN A 53 -16.42 -17.39 3.74
N ALA A 54 -15.63 -16.41 4.15
CA ALA A 54 -16.06 -15.02 4.08
C ALA A 54 -16.14 -14.67 2.59
N SER A 55 -17.37 -14.51 2.08
CA SER A 55 -17.55 -13.89 0.77
C SER A 55 -16.78 -12.57 0.76
N PRO A 56 -16.08 -12.22 -0.33
CA PRO A 56 -15.44 -10.91 -0.46
C PRO A 56 -16.40 -9.80 0.00
N SER A 57 -15.89 -8.86 0.80
CA SER A 57 -16.70 -7.78 1.33
C SER A 57 -17.16 -6.88 0.19
N ASP A 58 -18.38 -7.09 -0.31
CA ASP A 58 -19.01 -6.18 -1.27
C ASP A 58 -19.50 -4.94 -0.52
N VAL A 59 -18.65 -3.90 -0.52
CA VAL A 59 -18.92 -2.64 0.16
C VAL A 59 -20.19 -1.96 -0.37
N TYR A 60 -20.54 -2.15 -1.65
CA TYR A 60 -21.76 -1.58 -2.23
C TYR A 60 -23.00 -2.29 -1.69
N ALA A 61 -22.99 -3.63 -1.68
CA ALA A 61 -24.09 -4.42 -1.12
C ALA A 61 -24.29 -4.14 0.38
N ILE A 62 -23.19 -4.04 1.13
CA ILE A 62 -23.21 -3.69 2.56
C ILE A 62 -23.78 -2.28 2.76
N THR A 63 -23.35 -1.31 1.96
CA THR A 63 -23.84 0.07 2.06
C THR A 63 -25.33 0.17 1.75
N LYS A 64 -25.81 -0.53 0.72
CA LYS A 64 -27.24 -0.61 0.41
C LYS A 64 -28.03 -1.21 1.56
N ARG A 65 -27.58 -2.32 2.14
CA ARG A 65 -28.29 -2.99 3.23
C ARG A 65 -28.33 -2.17 4.52
N LEU A 66 -27.21 -1.53 4.90
CA LEU A 66 -27.07 -0.88 6.20
C LEU A 66 -27.43 0.61 6.20
N LYS A 67 -27.12 1.32 5.11
CA LYS A 67 -27.39 2.77 4.98
C LYS A 67 -28.60 3.08 4.11
N ASN A 68 -29.18 2.07 3.44
CA ASN A 68 -30.22 2.27 2.42
C ASN A 68 -29.80 3.21 1.28
N ILE A 69 -28.49 3.23 0.97
CA ILE A 69 -27.90 4.03 -0.10
C ILE A 69 -27.49 3.09 -1.24
N SER A 70 -28.03 3.34 -2.43
CA SER A 70 -27.64 2.63 -3.66
C SER A 70 -26.96 3.63 -4.58
N VAL A 71 -25.66 3.47 -4.79
CA VAL A 71 -24.87 4.28 -5.72
C VAL A 71 -24.09 3.38 -6.67
N PRO A 72 -24.00 3.73 -7.95
CA PRO A 72 -23.18 2.96 -8.89
C PRO A 72 -21.69 3.15 -8.57
N PRO A 73 -20.84 2.20 -9.02
CA PRO A 73 -19.40 2.42 -9.04
C PRO A 73 -19.02 3.65 -9.89
N PRO A 74 -17.96 4.38 -9.51
CA PRO A 74 -17.38 5.43 -10.34
C PRO A 74 -16.99 4.90 -11.73
N SER A 75 -17.04 5.76 -12.75
CA SER A 75 -16.49 5.41 -14.06
C SER A 75 -14.97 5.24 -13.99
N GLU A 76 -14.41 4.44 -14.89
CA GLU A 76 -12.96 4.23 -14.99
C GLU A 76 -12.21 5.55 -15.26
N GLU A 77 -12.74 6.42 -16.12
CA GLU A 77 -12.19 7.75 -16.40
C GLU A 77 -12.14 8.62 -15.14
N LEU A 78 -13.08 8.44 -14.20
CA LEU A 78 -13.03 9.17 -12.94
C LEU A 78 -11.93 8.63 -12.04
N LEU A 79 -11.66 7.32 -12.03
CA LEU A 79 -10.68 6.70 -11.12
C LEU A 79 -9.24 6.83 -11.62
N PHE A 80 -9.02 6.62 -12.92
CA PHE A 80 -7.71 6.69 -13.54
C PHE A 80 -7.47 8.08 -14.12
N SER A 81 -6.42 8.75 -13.64
CA SER A 81 -6.19 10.14 -13.95
C SER A 81 -5.57 10.32 -15.33
N ASN A 82 -6.14 11.22 -16.12
CA ASN A 82 -5.55 11.80 -17.33
C ASN A 82 -5.42 13.32 -17.20
N GLU A 83 -5.36 13.82 -15.97
CA GLU A 83 -5.29 15.26 -15.69
C GLU A 83 -3.99 15.87 -16.26
N PRO A 84 -4.07 17.05 -16.91
CA PRO A 84 -2.89 17.70 -17.47
C PRO A 84 -1.95 18.23 -16.39
N VAL A 85 -0.67 18.34 -16.74
CA VAL A 85 0.34 18.95 -15.86
C VAL A 85 -0.06 20.38 -15.52
N GLY A 86 -0.01 20.72 -14.23
CA GLY A 86 -0.45 21.99 -13.67
C GLY A 86 -1.85 21.99 -13.08
N SER A 87 -2.69 20.98 -13.35
CA SER A 87 -3.99 20.83 -12.68
C SER A 87 -3.84 20.70 -11.16
N THR A 88 -4.78 21.29 -10.40
CA THR A 88 -4.81 21.19 -8.93
C THR A 88 -6.03 20.40 -8.46
N ARG A 89 -5.89 19.78 -7.28
CA ARG A 89 -6.91 18.94 -6.65
C ARG A 89 -6.67 18.86 -5.14
N ASN A 90 -7.75 18.75 -4.38
CA ASN A 90 -7.70 18.40 -2.97
C ASN A 90 -7.67 16.89 -2.76
N PHE A 91 -6.86 16.47 -1.79
CA PHE A 91 -6.75 15.08 -1.35
C PHE A 91 -6.98 14.97 0.15
N TRP A 92 -7.61 13.88 0.55
CA TRP A 92 -7.64 13.38 1.91
C TRP A 92 -6.39 12.55 2.20
N GLY A 93 -5.77 12.83 3.34
CA GLY A 93 -4.68 12.06 3.93
C GLY A 93 -5.07 11.52 5.31
N LEU A 94 -4.43 10.44 5.74
CA LEU A 94 -4.57 9.89 7.09
C LEU A 94 -3.35 10.23 7.94
N ASN A 95 -3.57 10.86 9.09
CA ASN A 95 -2.58 10.97 10.15
C ASN A 95 -2.75 9.80 11.11
N ILE A 96 -1.85 8.82 11.07
CA ILE A 96 -1.95 7.62 11.90
C ILE A 96 -1.51 7.85 13.35
N GLN A 97 -0.85 8.97 13.64
CA GLN A 97 -0.46 9.32 15.01
C GLN A 97 -1.66 9.82 15.81
N THR A 98 -2.63 10.48 15.16
CA THR A 98 -3.85 11.02 15.78
C THR A 98 -5.15 10.37 15.25
N PRO A 99 -5.04 9.21 14.59
CA PRO A 99 -6.02 8.61 13.65
C PRO A 99 -7.01 9.52 12.91
N ASN A 100 -6.61 10.74 12.54
CA ASN A 100 -7.51 11.72 11.92
C ASN A 100 -7.23 11.91 10.43
N TYR A 101 -8.28 12.16 9.67
CA TYR A 101 -8.18 12.58 8.29
C TYR A 101 -7.87 14.08 8.21
N PHE A 102 -7.06 14.47 7.24
CA PHE A 102 -6.77 15.87 6.92
C PHE A 102 -6.85 16.07 5.41
N GLU A 103 -7.16 17.29 4.99
CA GLU A 103 -7.22 17.66 3.58
C GLU A 103 -5.99 18.51 3.22
N PHE A 104 -5.49 18.35 2.00
CA PHE A 104 -4.44 19.20 1.44
C PHE A 104 -4.59 19.31 -0.07
N GLU A 105 -4.15 20.44 -0.61
CA GLU A 105 -4.16 20.69 -2.06
C GLU A 105 -2.83 20.27 -2.69
N ALA A 106 -2.92 19.56 -3.81
CA ALA A 106 -1.79 19.12 -4.62
C ALA A 106 -1.99 19.47 -6.09
N LYS A 107 -0.88 19.63 -6.80
CA LYS A 107 -0.84 19.89 -8.23
C LYS A 107 -0.19 18.73 -8.98
N VAL A 108 -0.63 18.49 -10.20
CA VAL A 108 0.06 17.59 -11.13
C VAL A 108 1.39 18.21 -11.51
N ALA A 109 2.49 17.69 -10.99
CA ALA A 109 3.83 18.15 -11.30
C ALA A 109 4.40 17.45 -12.54
N TYR A 110 3.98 16.21 -12.79
CA TYR A 110 4.45 15.41 -13.91
C TYR A 110 3.45 14.31 -14.28
N SER A 111 3.51 13.87 -15.54
CA SER A 111 2.76 12.72 -16.06
C SER A 111 3.77 11.79 -16.72
N SER A 112 3.98 10.60 -16.15
CA SER A 112 4.82 9.55 -16.71
C SER A 112 3.96 8.54 -17.48
N ASP A 113 4.52 7.46 -17.99
CA ASP A 113 3.78 6.51 -18.84
C ASP A 113 2.62 5.85 -18.09
N ASN A 114 2.84 5.45 -16.83
CA ASN A 114 1.86 4.69 -16.04
C ASN A 114 1.25 5.49 -14.88
N ALA A 115 1.75 6.68 -14.56
CA ALA A 115 1.32 7.45 -13.39
C ALA A 115 1.18 8.97 -13.61
N ILE A 116 0.25 9.58 -12.88
CA ILE A 116 0.16 11.02 -12.65
C ILE A 116 0.76 11.33 -11.27
N TRP A 117 1.69 12.28 -11.23
CA TRP A 117 2.46 12.61 -10.04
C TRP A 117 1.97 13.93 -9.43
N TYR A 118 1.32 13.82 -8.29
CA TYR A 118 0.81 14.96 -7.53
C TYR A 118 1.80 15.36 -6.43
N PHE A 119 2.03 16.67 -6.29
CA PHE A 119 2.82 17.23 -5.19
C PHE A 119 2.05 18.34 -4.49
N PRO A 120 2.18 18.52 -3.17
CA PRO A 120 1.50 19.57 -2.45
C PRO A 120 1.86 20.93 -3.06
N ILE A 121 0.92 21.87 -3.11
CA ILE A 121 1.18 23.20 -3.69
C ILE A 121 2.32 23.92 -2.95
N THR A 122 2.46 23.68 -1.65
CA THR A 122 3.55 24.20 -0.81
C THR A 122 4.91 23.56 -1.12
N SER A 123 4.95 22.47 -1.90
CA SER A 123 6.18 21.86 -2.35
C SER A 123 6.75 22.59 -3.56
N ASN A 124 7.95 23.13 -3.40
CA ASN A 124 8.70 23.77 -4.48
C ASN A 124 9.53 22.77 -5.31
N LYS A 125 9.28 21.46 -5.15
CA LYS A 125 10.05 20.43 -5.87
C LYS A 125 9.87 20.56 -7.37
N LYS A 126 10.99 20.68 -8.09
CA LYS A 126 11.03 20.76 -9.56
C LYS A 126 11.23 19.38 -10.17
N LEU A 127 10.89 19.21 -11.45
CA LEU A 127 11.06 17.94 -12.18
C LEU A 127 12.46 17.31 -12.03
N PRO A 128 13.58 18.06 -12.11
CA PRO A 128 14.92 17.48 -11.90
C PRO A 128 15.10 16.81 -10.53
N GLU A 129 14.38 17.29 -9.51
CA GLU A 129 14.47 16.79 -8.13
C GLU A 129 13.66 15.51 -7.90
N ILE A 130 12.71 15.19 -8.78
CA ILE A 130 11.81 14.03 -8.66
C ILE A 130 12.04 12.99 -9.76
N LYS A 131 12.87 13.32 -10.76
CA LYS A 131 13.15 12.44 -11.91
C LYS A 131 13.64 11.05 -11.50
N GLN A 132 14.49 10.96 -10.48
CA GLN A 132 15.01 9.67 -10.03
C GLN A 132 13.88 8.75 -9.55
N ALA A 133 12.93 9.27 -8.76
CA ALA A 133 11.80 8.49 -8.25
C ALA A 133 10.86 8.06 -9.38
N ILE A 134 10.62 8.95 -10.36
CA ILE A 134 9.83 8.63 -11.56
C ILE A 134 10.50 7.52 -12.37
N ASP A 135 11.80 7.66 -12.65
CA ASP A 135 12.57 6.67 -13.40
C ASP A 135 12.59 5.30 -12.70
N GLU A 136 12.76 5.28 -11.38
CA GLU A 136 12.74 4.05 -10.59
C GLU A 136 11.35 3.39 -10.60
N PHE A 137 10.28 4.19 -10.48
CA PHE A 137 8.92 3.68 -10.61
C PHE A 137 8.68 3.04 -11.98
N GLU A 138 8.94 3.78 -13.06
CA GLU A 138 8.61 3.33 -14.42
C GLU A 138 9.49 2.18 -14.91
N LYS A 139 10.78 2.17 -14.54
CA LYS A 139 11.74 1.19 -15.09
C LYS A 139 11.87 -0.05 -14.22
N ILE A 140 11.53 0.02 -12.93
CA ILE A 140 11.80 -1.06 -11.97
C ILE A 140 10.53 -1.48 -11.24
N ILE A 141 9.88 -0.57 -10.52
CA ILE A 141 8.79 -0.93 -9.61
C ILE A 141 7.55 -1.37 -10.39
N TRP A 142 7.12 -0.58 -11.37
CA TRP A 142 5.92 -0.86 -12.14
C TRP A 142 6.01 -2.17 -12.92
N PRO A 143 7.03 -2.42 -13.76
CA PRO A 143 7.11 -3.67 -14.53
C PRO A 143 7.21 -4.91 -13.61
N LYS A 144 7.93 -4.80 -12.49
CA LYS A 144 8.06 -5.90 -11.54
C LYS A 144 6.75 -6.18 -10.79
N THR A 145 6.01 -5.14 -10.42
CA THR A 145 4.72 -5.28 -9.73
C THR A 145 3.69 -5.92 -10.65
N ILE A 146 3.55 -5.41 -11.88
CA ILE A 146 2.60 -5.95 -12.86
C ILE A 146 2.93 -7.40 -13.21
N SER A 147 4.18 -7.74 -13.48
CA SER A 147 4.56 -9.12 -13.81
C SER A 147 4.31 -10.13 -12.69
N LEU A 148 4.47 -9.73 -11.43
CA LEU A 148 4.27 -10.62 -10.28
C LEU A 148 2.80 -10.76 -9.86
N PHE A 149 2.04 -9.66 -9.88
CA PHE A 149 0.71 -9.63 -9.26
C PHE A 149 -0.43 -9.55 -10.25
N ALA A 150 -0.22 -8.98 -11.45
CA ALA A 150 -1.30 -8.74 -12.40
C ALA A 150 -0.78 -8.72 -13.85
N PRO A 151 -0.18 -9.82 -14.36
CA PRO A 151 0.52 -9.83 -15.65
C PRO A 151 -0.40 -9.52 -16.85
N GLU A 152 -1.71 -9.70 -16.68
CA GLU A 152 -2.72 -9.43 -17.71
C GLU A 152 -3.41 -8.07 -17.52
N LEU A 153 -2.99 -7.26 -16.52
CA LEU A 153 -3.61 -5.98 -16.23
C LEU A 153 -3.46 -5.00 -17.40
N LYS A 154 -4.60 -4.46 -17.84
CA LYS A 154 -4.66 -3.31 -18.74
C LYS A 154 -5.36 -2.20 -18.00
N LEU A 155 -4.65 -1.11 -17.73
CA LEU A 155 -5.27 0.06 -17.15
C LEU A 155 -5.94 0.92 -18.23
N PRO A 156 -7.13 1.48 -17.94
CA PRO A 156 -7.81 2.40 -18.85
C PRO A 156 -7.19 3.82 -18.81
N GLY A 157 -6.26 4.07 -17.88
CA GLY A 157 -5.53 5.32 -17.75
C GLY A 157 -4.33 5.16 -16.80
N LYS A 158 -3.90 6.26 -16.18
CA LYS A 158 -2.74 6.28 -15.28
C LYS A 158 -3.16 6.26 -13.81
N ILE A 159 -2.36 5.62 -12.97
CA ILE A 159 -2.57 5.67 -11.52
C ILE A 159 -2.14 7.02 -10.94
N ALA A 160 -2.72 7.42 -9.82
CA ALA A 160 -2.37 8.63 -9.09
C ALA A 160 -1.33 8.32 -8.01
N ILE A 161 -0.15 8.93 -8.12
CA ILE A 161 0.87 8.91 -7.07
C ILE A 161 0.88 10.28 -6.42
N VAL A 162 0.43 10.34 -5.15
CA VAL A 162 0.32 11.58 -4.39
C VAL A 162 1.44 11.67 -3.37
N HIS A 163 2.33 12.62 -3.58
CA HIS A 163 3.32 13.00 -2.58
C HIS A 163 2.70 13.97 -1.57
N GLY A 164 3.11 13.84 -0.31
CA GLY A 164 2.61 14.67 0.78
C GLY A 164 3.37 14.38 2.07
N SER A 165 3.16 15.22 3.07
CA SER A 165 3.57 14.90 4.45
C SER A 165 2.42 14.16 5.09
N PHE A 166 2.56 12.84 5.26
CA PHE A 166 1.60 11.99 5.94
C PHE A 166 2.18 11.60 7.30
N PRO A 167 1.76 12.24 8.41
CA PRO A 167 2.40 12.02 9.71
C PRO A 167 2.32 10.55 10.14
N GLY A 168 3.49 9.94 10.38
CA GLY A 168 3.63 8.53 10.73
C GLY A 168 3.67 7.55 9.56
N LEU A 169 3.55 8.00 8.30
CA LEU A 169 3.54 7.14 7.12
C LEU A 169 4.64 7.52 6.12
N GLY A 170 5.33 6.51 5.59
CA GLY A 170 6.20 6.67 4.41
C GLY A 170 5.45 6.59 3.08
N GLY A 171 4.22 6.06 3.11
CA GLY A 171 3.33 5.86 1.98
C GLY A 171 2.21 4.90 2.39
N TYR A 172 1.07 4.98 1.71
CA TYR A 172 -0.03 4.04 1.89
C TYR A 172 -0.86 3.94 0.61
N PHE A 173 -1.61 2.85 0.49
CA PHE A 173 -2.64 2.65 -0.52
C PHE A 173 -3.92 2.19 0.19
N SER A 174 -5.07 2.70 -0.26
CA SER A 174 -6.37 2.33 0.29
C SER A 174 -7.36 2.11 -0.85
N PRO A 175 -7.92 0.90 -1.04
CA PRO A 175 -8.95 0.68 -2.06
C PRO A 175 -10.24 1.48 -1.76
N SER A 176 -10.41 1.95 -0.53
CA SER A 176 -11.52 2.83 -0.15
C SER A 176 -11.45 4.22 -0.80
N ASP A 177 -10.29 4.60 -1.35
CA ASP A 177 -10.10 5.85 -2.07
C ASP A 177 -10.68 5.81 -3.49
N ALA A 178 -11.07 4.62 -3.97
CA ALA A 178 -11.79 4.46 -5.23
C ALA A 178 -13.32 4.43 -5.06
N LEU A 179 -13.82 4.50 -3.84
CA LEU A 179 -15.26 4.44 -3.57
C LEU A 179 -15.92 5.81 -3.75
N PRO A 180 -17.23 5.89 -4.10
CA PRO A 180 -17.99 7.13 -4.03
C PRO A 180 -17.92 7.77 -2.64
N GLN A 181 -17.92 9.11 -2.59
CA GLN A 181 -17.89 9.83 -1.31
C GLN A 181 -19.13 9.57 -0.43
N SER A 182 -20.25 9.18 -1.03
CA SER A 182 -21.45 8.71 -0.32
C SER A 182 -21.24 7.39 0.43
N ILE A 183 -20.24 6.59 0.03
CA ILE A 183 -19.81 5.37 0.72
C ILE A 183 -18.69 5.69 1.71
N ASN A 184 -17.62 6.34 1.23
CA ASN A 184 -16.47 6.77 2.02
C ASN A 184 -16.27 8.29 1.92
N ARG A 185 -16.62 9.03 2.99
CA ARG A 185 -16.56 10.50 3.01
C ARG A 185 -15.16 11.07 2.71
N HIS A 186 -14.09 10.33 2.98
CA HIS A 186 -12.71 10.76 2.75
C HIS A 186 -12.10 10.10 1.51
N SER A 187 -12.94 9.66 0.57
CA SER A 187 -12.47 9.12 -0.70
C SER A 187 -11.81 10.21 -1.57
N ASN A 188 -10.67 9.86 -2.14
CA ASN A 188 -9.96 10.66 -3.12
C ASN A 188 -10.50 10.50 -4.56
N LEU A 189 -11.36 9.49 -4.78
CA LEU A 189 -11.83 9.05 -6.09
C LEU A 189 -10.68 8.87 -7.08
N ARG A 190 -9.60 8.22 -6.63
CA ARG A 190 -8.38 8.00 -7.42
C ARG A 190 -7.86 6.59 -7.16
N MET A 191 -7.37 5.96 -8.23
CA MET A 191 -6.60 4.71 -8.23
C MET A 191 -5.15 4.99 -8.56
#